data_AF-A0A3D5VCF0-F1
#
_entry.id   AF-A0A3D5VCF0-F1
#
_cell.length_a   1.000
_cell.length_b   1.000
_cell.length_c   1.000
_cell.angle_alpha   90.00
_cell.angle_beta   90.00
_cell.angle_gamma   90.00
#
_symmetry.space_group_name_H-M   'P 1'
#
loop_
_entity.id
_entity.type
_entity.pdbx_description
1 polymer ?
#
loop_
_entity_poly.entity_id
_entity_poly.type
_entity_poly.pdbx_seq_one_letter_code
_entity_poly.pdbx_strand_id
1 'polypeptide(L)' 'MAKKNTIVCRSCGKKVGKNAKRCPHCGTLLKMPLLGNIILLALLVFVILFIVLAIIQSG' A
#
# COMPACT_ATOMS: atom_id res chain seq x y z
N MET A 1 -3.00 23.98 4.19
CA MET A 1 -4.21 23.27 4.67
C MET A 1 -3.91 21.77 4.74
N ALA A 2 -3.89 21.18 5.93
CA ALA A 2 -3.55 19.76 6.11
C ALA A 2 -4.62 18.88 5.47
N LYS A 3 -4.26 18.18 4.38
CA LYS A 3 -5.12 17.24 3.65
C LYS A 3 -5.58 16.12 4.60
N LYS A 4 -6.75 16.27 5.22
CA LYS A 4 -7.31 15.27 6.15
C LYS A 4 -7.74 14.02 5.38
N ASN A 5 -6.79 13.13 5.11
CA ASN A 5 -7.00 11.83 4.50
C ASN A 5 -7.64 10.92 5.57
N THR A 6 -8.97 10.98 5.69
CA THR A 6 -9.75 10.17 6.64
C THR A 6 -10.67 9.23 5.87
N ILE A 7 -10.84 8.02 6.38
CA ILE A 7 -11.71 6.97 5.83
C ILE A 7 -12.77 6.60 6.86
N VAL A 8 -13.91 6.09 6.40
CA VAL A 8 -14.96 5.61 7.30
C VAL A 8 -14.66 4.18 7.70
N CYS A 9 -14.66 3.91 9.01
CA CYS A 9 -14.52 2.57 9.53
C CYS A 9 -15.77 1.74 9.16
N ARG A 10 -15.60 0.63 8.44
CA ARG A 10 -16.72 -0.25 8.04
C ARG A 10 -17.39 -0.98 9.22
N SER A 11 -16.71 -1.14 10.36
CA SER A 11 -17.29 -1.80 11.54
C SER A 11 -18.15 -0.89 12.41
N CYS A 12 -17.79 0.40 12.55
CA CYS A 12 -18.47 1.30 13.48
C CYS A 12 -19.01 2.59 12.85
N GLY A 13 -18.78 2.82 11.55
CA GLY A 13 -19.26 3.98 10.82
C GLY A 13 -18.56 5.32 11.16
N LYS A 14 -17.59 5.32 12.09
CA LYS A 14 -16.87 6.55 12.47
C LYS A 14 -15.72 6.85 11.52
N LYS A 15 -15.41 8.14 11.36
CA LYS A 15 -14.29 8.64 10.55
C LYS A 15 -12.97 8.37 11.29
N VAL A 16 -12.01 7.77 10.61
CA VAL A 16 -10.68 7.46 11.15
C VAL A 16 -9.60 7.90 10.16
N GLY A 17 -8.37 8.08 10.63
CA GLY A 17 -7.25 8.39 9.73
C GLY A 17 -7.04 7.28 8.70
N LYS A 18 -6.77 7.65 7.44
CA LYS A 18 -6.42 6.69 6.37
C LYS A 18 -5.18 5.86 6.70
N ASN A 19 -4.30 6.41 7.53
CA ASN A 19 -3.09 5.76 8.05
C ASN A 19 -3.27 5.19 9.47
N ALA A 20 -4.50 5.03 9.97
CA ALA A 20 -4.75 4.37 11.26
C ALA A 20 -4.79 2.84 11.09
N LYS A 21 -3.90 2.09 11.75
CA LYS A 21 -3.85 0.61 11.69
C LYS A 21 -5.03 -0.05 12.43
N ARG A 22 -5.50 0.59 13.49
CA ARG A 22 -6.70 0.21 14.25
C ARG A 22 -7.63 1.39 14.39
N CYS A 23 -8.93 1.11 14.43
CA CYS A 23 -9.94 2.11 14.70
C CYS A 23 -9.86 2.52 16.17
N PRO A 24 -9.65 3.81 16.51
CA PRO A 24 -9.61 4.27 17.90
C PRO A 24 -10.97 4.21 18.60
N HIS A 25 -12.06 4.02 17.86
CA HIS A 25 -13.41 4.03 18.42
C HIS A 25 -13.99 2.65 18.72
N CYS A 26 -13.58 1.63 17.97
CA CYS A 26 -14.10 0.27 18.16
C CYS A 26 -13.00 -0.79 18.23
N GLY A 27 -11.74 -0.44 17.99
CA GLY A 27 -10.61 -1.37 18.05
C GLY A 27 -10.40 -2.23 16.81
N THR A 28 -11.31 -2.21 15.81
CA THR A 28 -11.17 -3.04 14.61
C THR A 28 -9.89 -2.72 13.82
N LEU A 29 -9.31 -3.73 13.19
CA LEU A 29 -8.12 -3.59 12.35
C LEU A 29 -8.51 -3.00 10.99
N LEU A 30 -7.97 -1.83 10.66
CA LEU A 30 -8.11 -1.25 9.33
C LEU A 30 -7.00 -1.82 8.45
N LYS A 31 -7.37 -2.69 7.51
CA LYS A 31 -6.48 -3.16 6.45
C LYS A 31 -6.08 -1.96 5.59
N MET A 32 -4.88 -1.43 5.80
CA MET A 32 -4.29 -0.46 4.88
C MET A 32 -3.78 -1.18 3.64
N PRO A 33 -4.15 -0.73 2.43
CA PRO A 33 -3.54 -1.21 1.19
C PRO A 33 -2.18 -0.54 0.92
N LEU A 34 -1.37 -0.24 1.96
CA LEU A 34 -0.07 0.42 1.76
C LEU A 34 1.01 -0.53 1.19
N LEU A 35 0.84 -1.84 1.36
CA LEU A 35 1.88 -2.81 1.01
C LEU A 35 1.68 -3.47 -0.37
N GLY A 36 0.44 -3.52 -0.88
CA GLY A 36 0.14 -4.21 -2.13
C GLY A 36 0.79 -3.58 -3.36
N ASN A 37 0.67 -2.25 -3.50
CA ASN A 37 1.16 -1.55 -4.69
C ASN A 37 2.70 -1.48 -4.77
N ILE A 38 3.39 -1.48 -3.61
CA ILE A 38 4.86 -1.41 -3.58
C ILE A 38 5.47 -2.75 -3.98
N ILE A 39 4.91 -3.87 -3.52
CA ILE A 39 5.40 -5.21 -3.87
C ILE A 39 5.26 -5.47 -5.37
N LEU A 40 4.11 -5.08 -5.97
CA LEU A 40 3.89 -5.24 -7.41
C LEU A 40 4.88 -4.40 -8.24
N LEU A 41 5.16 -3.16 -7.83
CA LEU A 41 6.14 -2.29 -8.49
C LEU A 41 7.56 -2.86 -8.36
N ALA A 42 7.94 -3.33 -7.18
CA ALA A 42 9.25 -3.93 -6.94
C ALA A 42 9.47 -5.20 -7.78
N LEU A 43 8.45 -6.07 -7.88
CA LEU A 43 8.49 -7.27 -8.73
C LEU A 43 8.65 -6.88 -10.20
N LEU A 44 7.88 -5.90 -10.69
CA LEU A 44 7.96 -5.42 -12.07
C LEU A 44 9.35 -4.86 -12.40
N VAL A 45 9.91 -4.02 -11.51
CA VAL A 45 11.26 -3.46 -11.67
C VAL A 45 12.32 -4.56 -11.67
N PHE A 46 12.19 -5.56 -10.79
CA PHE A 46 13.11 -6.69 -10.73
C PHE A 46 13.08 -7.54 -12.00
N VAL A 47 11.88 -7.81 -12.54
CA VAL A 47 11.71 -8.53 -13.82
C VAL A 47 12.33 -7.76 -14.97
N ILE A 48 12.07 -6.44 -15.07
CA ILE A 48 12.65 -5.59 -16.12
C ILE A 48 14.18 -5.58 -16.02
N LEU A 49 14.73 -5.43 -14.80
CA LEU A 49 16.18 -5.48 -14.57
C LEU A 49 16.77 -6.81 -15.03
N PHE A 50 16.13 -7.93 -14.70
CA PHE A 50 16.61 -9.26 -15.09
C PHE A 50 16.62 -9.44 -16.61
N ILE A 51 15.59 -8.96 -17.30
CA ILE A 51 15.51 -8.98 -18.77
C ILE A 51 16.63 -8.13 -19.38
N VAL A 52 16.87 -6.93 -18.85
CA VAL A 52 17.95 -6.05 -19.33
C VAL A 52 19.32 -6.69 -19.13
N LEU A 53 19.57 -7.29 -17.95
CA LEU A 53 20.82 -7.99 -17.67
C LEU A 53 21.02 -9.20 -18.58
N ALA A 54 19.96 -9.96 -18.87
CA ALA A 54 20.00 -11.09 -19.80
C ALA A 54 20.36 -10.63 -21.22
N ILE A 55 19.80 -9.52 -21.69
CA ILE A 55 20.15 -8.94 -23.01
C ILE A 55 21.62 -8.51 -23.04
N ILE A 56 22.13 -7.87 -21.97
CA ILE A 56 23.52 -7.39 -21.89
C ILE A 56 24.51 -8.57 -21.86
N GLN A 57 24.20 -9.66 -21.16
CA GLN A 57 25.08 -10.84 -21.09
C GLN A 57 25.06 -11.71 -22.35
N SER A 58 24.07 -11.53 -23.23
CA SER A 58 23.90 -12.32 -24.46
C SER A 58 24.50 -11.66 -25.70
N GLY A 59 25.06 -10.45 -25.57
CA GLY A 59 25.64 -9.65 -26.65
C GLY A 59 27.16 -9.58 -26.64
#